data_AF-T1AM99-F1
#
_entry.id   AF-T1AM99-F1
#
_cell.length_a   1.000
_cell.length_b   1.000
_cell.length_c   1.000
_cell.angle_alpha   90.00
_cell.angle_beta   90.00
_cell.angle_gamma   90.00
#
_symmetry.space_group_name_H-M   'P 1'
#
loop_
_entity.id
_entity.type
_entity.pdbx_description
1 polymer ?
#
loop_
_entity_poly.entity_id
_entity_poly.type
_entity_poly.pdbx_seq_one_letter_code
_entity_poly.pdbx_strand_id
1 'polypeptide(L)'
;MRRAVAIQLVINRELGLNFNENPWQGSFVVEQLTDLVEEAVYQEFEAISERGGVLGAMDTMYQRGKIQEESMFYEQKKHDGSLPLIGVNTYLPREHAGEIATSIELIRSTEDEKRAQIEHVRSFQQ
;
A
#
# COMPACT_ATOMS: atom_id res chain seq x y z
N MET A 1 -11.66 2.04 13.23
CA MET A 1 -12.15 0.96 12.34
C MET A 1 -13.51 1.21 11.68
N ARG A 2 -14.55 1.71 12.38
CA ARG A 2 -15.90 1.87 11.81
C ARG A 2 -15.96 2.67 10.50
N ARG A 3 -15.21 3.78 10.37
CA ARG A 3 -15.16 4.59 9.13
C ARG A 3 -14.59 3.82 7.93
N ALA A 4 -13.56 2.99 8.12
CA ALA A 4 -12.98 2.20 7.04
C ALA A 4 -13.97 1.12 6.55
N VAL A 5 -14.72 0.50 7.46
CA VAL A 5 -15.78 -0.46 7.10
C VAL A 5 -16.93 0.22 6.35
N ALA A 6 -17.30 1.44 6.75
CA ALA A 6 -18.35 2.20 6.09
C ALA A 6 -18.04 2.46 4.60
N ILE A 7 -16.77 2.66 4.24
CA ILE A 7 -16.36 2.81 2.82
C ILE A 7 -16.78 1.58 2.01
N GLN A 8 -16.53 0.38 2.51
CA GLN A 8 -16.92 -0.87 1.85
C GLN A 8 -18.44 -1.02 1.77
N LEU A 9 -19.17 -0.62 2.82
CA LEU A 9 -20.63 -0.69 2.82
C LEU A 9 -21.24 0.23 1.76
N VAL A 10 -20.77 1.47 1.64
CA VAL A 10 -21.24 2.42 0.62
C VAL A 10 -20.92 1.90 -0.79
N ILE A 11 -19.68 1.44 -1.02
CA ILE A 11 -19.26 0.89 -2.32
C ILE A 11 -20.10 -0.33 -2.72
N ASN A 12 -20.46 -1.20 -1.79
CA ASN A 12 -21.16 -2.45 -2.12
C ASN A 12 -22.69 -2.32 -2.12
N ARG A 13 -23.26 -1.37 -1.36
CA ARG A 13 -24.71 -1.27 -1.17
C ARG A 13 -25.33 -0.06 -1.86
N GLU A 14 -24.57 0.99 -2.09
CA GLU A 14 -25.10 2.27 -2.57
C GLU A 14 -24.53 2.68 -3.94
N LEU A 15 -23.28 2.29 -4.26
CA LEU A 15 -22.66 2.64 -5.54
C LEU A 15 -23.28 1.82 -6.69
N GLY A 16 -24.07 2.50 -7.52
CA GLY A 16 -24.84 1.87 -8.59
C GLY A 16 -24.04 1.10 -9.64
N LEU A 17 -22.80 1.51 -9.92
CA LEU A 17 -21.94 0.81 -10.89
C LEU A 17 -21.64 -0.63 -10.48
N ASN A 18 -21.60 -0.90 -9.18
CA ASN A 18 -21.27 -2.21 -8.61
C ASN A 18 -22.47 -3.17 -8.56
N PHE A 19 -23.66 -2.78 -9.05
CA PHE A 19 -24.72 -3.76 -9.35
C PHE A 19 -24.33 -4.67 -10.54
N ASN A 20 -23.44 -4.19 -11.41
CA ASN A 20 -22.77 -4.99 -12.42
C ASN A 20 -21.44 -5.52 -11.85
N GLU A 21 -21.18 -6.82 -12.00
CA GLU A 21 -19.96 -7.48 -11.50
C GLU A 21 -18.73 -7.29 -12.42
N ASN A 22 -18.94 -7.00 -13.71
CA ASN A 22 -17.88 -6.76 -14.70
C ASN A 22 -18.00 -5.38 -15.40
N PRO A 23 -18.12 -4.26 -14.65
CA PRO A 23 -18.43 -2.95 -15.23
C PRO A 23 -17.33 -2.39 -16.13
N TRP A 24 -16.10 -2.92 -16.03
CA TRP A 24 -14.94 -2.44 -16.78
C TRP A 24 -14.66 -3.20 -18.07
N GLN A 25 -15.32 -4.34 -18.29
CA GLN A 25 -15.13 -5.13 -19.51
C GLN A 25 -15.62 -4.35 -20.74
N GLY A 26 -14.83 -4.33 -21.82
CA GLY A 26 -15.11 -3.55 -23.02
C GLY A 26 -14.62 -2.10 -22.98
N SER A 27 -14.00 -1.66 -21.87
CA SER A 27 -13.34 -0.35 -21.81
C SER A 27 -12.01 -0.40 -22.56
N PHE A 28 -11.90 0.34 -23.67
CA PHE A 28 -10.67 0.42 -24.47
C PHE A 28 -9.44 0.81 -23.64
N VAL A 29 -9.60 1.71 -22.66
CA VAL A 29 -8.50 2.16 -21.80
C VAL A 29 -8.08 1.06 -20.84
N VAL A 30 -9.04 0.35 -20.24
CA VAL A 30 -8.73 -0.73 -19.28
C VAL A 30 -8.12 -1.92 -20.01
N GLU A 31 -8.63 -2.27 -21.19
CA GLU A 31 -8.07 -3.33 -22.03
C GLU A 31 -6.62 -3.01 -22.42
N GLN A 32 -6.36 -1.81 -22.94
CA GLN A 32 -5.00 -1.42 -23.29
C GLN A 32 -4.06 -1.38 -22.08
N LEU A 33 -4.52 -0.90 -20.92
CA LEU A 33 -3.73 -0.93 -19.69
C LEU A 33 -3.47 -2.35 -19.20
N THR A 34 -4.42 -3.27 -19.42
CA THR A 34 -4.28 -4.68 -19.07
C THR A 34 -3.14 -5.29 -19.88
N ASP A 35 -3.14 -5.12 -21.20
CA ASP A 35 -2.11 -5.65 -22.09
C ASP A 35 -0.72 -5.07 -21.75
N LEU A 36 -0.64 -3.75 -21.50
CA LEU A 36 0.63 -3.08 -21.18
C LEU A 36 1.22 -3.56 -19.85
N VAL A 37 0.38 -3.74 -18.82
CA VAL A 37 0.84 -4.21 -17.51
C VAL A 37 1.19 -5.70 -17.57
N GLU A 38 0.42 -6.51 -18.28
CA GLU A 38 0.71 -7.93 -18.47
C GLU A 38 2.08 -8.14 -19.13
N GLU A 39 2.35 -7.45 -20.24
CA GLU A 39 3.64 -7.51 -20.93
C GLU A 39 4.79 -7.04 -20.03
N ALA A 40 4.62 -5.94 -19.29
CA ALA A 40 5.64 -5.46 -18.35
C ALA A 40 5.94 -6.47 -17.24
N VAL A 41 4.94 -7.23 -16.77
CA VAL A 41 5.13 -8.31 -15.79
C VAL A 41 5.88 -9.49 -16.40
N TYR A 42 5.57 -9.88 -17.65
CA TYR A 42 6.31 -10.94 -18.34
C TYR A 42 7.79 -10.60 -18.51
N GLN A 43 8.10 -9.36 -18.91
CA GLN A 43 9.49 -8.90 -19.01
C GLN A 43 10.23 -8.97 -17.66
N GLU A 44 9.54 -8.66 -16.56
CA GLU A 44 10.12 -8.80 -15.22
C GLU A 44 10.37 -10.28 -14.84
N PHE A 45 9.48 -11.19 -15.24
CA PHE A 45 9.67 -12.62 -15.03
C PHE A 45 10.87 -13.17 -15.80
N GLU A 46 11.09 -12.72 -17.03
CA GLU A 46 12.28 -13.05 -17.80
C GLU A 46 13.55 -12.52 -17.11
N ALA A 47 13.54 -11.25 -16.68
CA ALA A 47 14.67 -10.65 -15.95
C ALA A 47 15.02 -11.44 -14.67
N ILE A 48 14.03 -11.88 -13.91
CA ILE A 48 14.26 -12.72 -12.72
C ILE A 48 14.78 -14.11 -13.13
N SER A 49 14.23 -14.70 -14.20
CA SER A 49 14.61 -16.04 -14.67
C SER A 49 16.07 -16.08 -15.15
N GLU A 50 16.52 -15.08 -15.89
CA GLU A 50 17.92 -14.92 -16.33
C GLU A 50 18.92 -14.86 -15.16
N ARG A 51 18.45 -14.44 -13.98
CA ARG A 51 19.26 -14.33 -12.76
C ARG A 51 19.25 -15.62 -11.93
N GLY A 52 18.84 -16.75 -12.50
CA GLY A 52 18.72 -18.03 -11.78
C GLY A 52 17.40 -18.16 -11.02
N GLY A 53 16.34 -17.54 -11.53
CA GLY A 53 15.04 -17.48 -10.88
C GLY A 53 15.05 -16.62 -9.62
N VAL A 54 13.98 -16.72 -8.82
CA VAL A 54 13.76 -15.85 -7.66
C VAL A 54 14.91 -15.94 -6.65
N LEU A 55 15.42 -17.15 -6.36
CA LEU A 55 16.50 -17.33 -5.40
C LEU A 55 17.82 -16.74 -5.87
N GLY A 56 18.20 -16.93 -7.15
CA GLY A 56 19.41 -16.31 -7.70
C GLY A 56 19.32 -14.78 -7.81
N ALA A 57 18.13 -14.26 -8.12
CA ALA A 57 17.85 -12.83 -8.06
C ALA A 57 17.97 -12.28 -6.62
N MET A 58 17.57 -13.06 -5.61
CA MET A 58 17.74 -12.68 -4.19
C MET A 58 19.20 -12.64 -3.76
N ASP A 59 20.03 -13.58 -4.22
CA ASP A 59 21.46 -13.59 -3.90
C ASP A 59 22.18 -12.33 -4.43
N THR A 60 21.73 -11.82 -5.59
CA THR A 60 22.20 -10.54 -6.15
C THR A 60 21.46 -9.31 -5.62
N MET A 61 20.54 -9.49 -4.67
CA MET A 61 19.71 -8.45 -4.07
C MET A 61 18.87 -7.66 -5.08
N TYR A 62 18.53 -8.28 -6.22
CA TYR A 62 17.84 -7.62 -7.33
C TYR A 62 16.52 -6.98 -6.92
N GLN A 63 15.60 -7.75 -6.32
CA GLN A 63 14.30 -7.22 -5.91
C GLN A 63 14.44 -6.13 -4.84
N ARG A 64 15.36 -6.32 -3.88
CA ARG A 64 15.62 -5.34 -2.82
C ARG A 64 16.16 -4.03 -3.38
N GLY A 65 17.13 -4.11 -4.30
CA GLY A 65 17.70 -2.95 -4.97
C GLY A 65 16.63 -2.18 -5.75
N LYS A 66 15.84 -2.88 -6.57
CA LYS A 66 14.77 -2.27 -7.36
C LYS A 66 13.71 -1.56 -6.51
N ILE A 67 13.23 -2.19 -5.43
CA ILE A 67 12.30 -1.56 -4.48
C ILE A 67 12.90 -0.31 -3.85
N GLN A 68 14.18 -0.36 -3.47
CA GLN A 68 14.85 0.79 -2.88
C GLN A 68 15.00 1.94 -3.88
N GLU A 69 15.39 1.66 -5.12
CA GLU A 69 15.50 2.64 -6.20
C GLU A 69 14.15 3.31 -6.50
N GLU A 70 13.08 2.53 -6.65
CA GLU A 70 11.73 3.05 -6.89
C GLU A 70 11.21 3.88 -5.70
N SER A 71 11.51 3.46 -4.47
CA SER A 71 11.18 4.20 -3.25
C SER A 71 11.91 5.55 -3.21
N MET A 72 13.21 5.58 -3.50
CA MET A 72 13.99 6.81 -3.56
C MET A 72 13.47 7.75 -4.65
N PHE A 73 13.11 7.21 -5.82
CA PHE A 73 12.52 7.98 -6.91
C PHE A 73 11.17 8.59 -6.52
N TYR A 74 10.29 7.82 -5.88
CA TYR A 74 9.02 8.33 -5.36
C TYR A 74 9.21 9.44 -4.33
N GLU A 75 10.11 9.24 -3.35
CA GLU A 75 10.39 10.24 -2.31
C GLU A 75 11.01 11.51 -2.92
N GLN A 76 11.91 11.38 -3.90
CA GLN A 76 12.43 12.53 -4.65
C GLN A 76 11.30 13.34 -5.29
N LYS A 77 10.37 12.67 -6.01
CA LYS A 77 9.22 13.33 -6.65
C LYS A 77 8.27 13.99 -5.65
N LYS A 78 8.10 13.37 -4.48
CA LYS A 78 7.31 13.92 -3.39
C LYS A 78 7.95 15.17 -2.81
N HIS A 79 9.27 15.17 -2.63
CA HIS A 79 10.01 16.31 -2.07
C HIS A 79 10.15 17.47 -3.07
N ASP A 80 10.39 17.17 -4.34
CA ASP A 80 10.52 18.20 -5.38
C ASP A 80 9.17 18.74 -5.89
N GLY A 81 8.07 18.05 -5.56
CA GLY A 81 6.70 18.46 -5.89
C GLY A 81 6.24 18.05 -7.28
N SER A 82 7.06 17.35 -8.08
CA SER A 82 6.66 16.80 -9.37
C SER A 82 5.58 15.72 -9.26
N LEU A 83 5.48 15.07 -8.09
CA LEU A 83 4.30 14.28 -7.71
C LEU A 83 3.44 15.09 -6.72
N PRO A 84 2.28 15.63 -7.16
CA PRO A 84 1.44 16.45 -6.31
C PRO A 84 0.70 15.59 -5.25
N LEU A 85 0.93 15.90 -3.97
CA LEU A 85 0.27 15.28 -2.81
C LEU A 85 -0.49 16.35 -2.02
N ILE A 86 -1.82 16.25 -2.08
CA ILE A 86 -2.76 17.20 -1.43
C ILE A 86 -2.57 17.15 0.10
N GLY A 87 -2.32 18.31 0.70
CA GLY A 87 -2.11 18.45 2.14
C GLY A 87 -0.70 18.10 2.63
N VAL A 88 0.22 17.73 1.72
CA VAL A 88 1.62 17.39 2.05
C VAL A 88 2.61 18.33 1.37
N ASN A 89 2.60 18.41 0.04
CA ASN A 89 3.51 19.30 -0.71
C ASN A 89 2.75 20.34 -1.57
N THR A 90 1.43 20.20 -1.70
CA THR A 90 0.56 21.15 -2.39
C THR A 90 -0.77 21.28 -1.65
N TYR A 91 -1.49 22.39 -1.87
CA TYR A 91 -2.75 22.72 -1.17
C TYR A 91 -2.62 22.64 0.36
N LEU A 92 -1.54 23.23 0.90
CA LEU A 92 -1.32 23.27 2.34
C LEU A 92 -2.37 24.15 3.03
N PRO A 93 -2.82 23.76 4.24
CA PRO A 93 -3.71 24.58 5.03
C PRO A 93 -3.06 25.95 5.33
N ARG A 94 -3.88 27.00 5.43
CA ARG A 94 -3.42 28.31 5.91
C ARG A 94 -2.87 28.17 7.34
N GLU A 95 -1.84 28.95 7.69
CA GLU A 95 -1.24 28.93 9.04
C GLU A 95 -2.35 28.97 10.11
N HIS A 96 -2.31 28.00 11.04
CA HIS A 96 -3.30 27.71 12.09
C HIS A 96 -4.50 26.79 11.76
N ALA A 97 -4.61 26.24 10.55
CA ALA A 97 -5.63 25.19 10.25
C ALA A 97 -5.11 23.75 10.39
N GLY A 98 -3.84 23.56 10.75
CA GLY A 98 -3.14 22.27 10.79
C GLY A 98 -2.99 21.62 12.17
N GLU A 99 -3.38 22.31 13.26
CA GLU A 99 -3.53 21.61 14.53
C GLU A 99 -4.75 20.70 14.41
N ILE A 100 -4.51 19.40 14.28
CA ILE A 100 -5.54 18.39 14.46
C ILE A 100 -6.08 18.61 15.87
N ALA A 101 -7.15 19.39 16.01
CA ALA A 101 -7.80 19.75 17.27
C ALA A 101 -8.46 18.53 17.97
N THR A 102 -8.15 17.32 17.49
CA THR A 102 -8.67 16.06 17.99
C THR A 102 -7.48 15.25 18.48
N SER A 103 -7.47 14.92 19.77
CA SER A 103 -6.58 13.88 20.29
C SER A 103 -6.88 12.58 19.54
N ILE A 104 -5.92 12.10 18.77
CA ILE A 104 -6.02 10.81 18.11
C ILE A 104 -5.76 9.75 19.18
N GLU A 105 -6.77 8.93 19.49
CA GLU A 105 -6.60 7.79 20.38
C GLU A 105 -5.64 6.79 19.73
N LEU A 106 -4.49 6.59 20.38
CA LEU A 106 -3.48 5.65 19.92
C LEU A 106 -3.76 4.28 20.53
N ILE A 107 -3.97 3.29 19.67
CA ILE A 107 -4.08 1.90 20.08
C ILE A 107 -2.66 1.39 20.35
N ARG A 108 -2.39 1.00 21.60
CA ARG A 108 -1.12 0.41 22.06
C ARG A 108 -1.42 -0.77 22.98
N SER A 109 -0.51 -1.74 23.03
CA SER A 109 -0.58 -2.83 23.99
C SER A 109 -0.47 -2.32 25.42
N THR A 110 -1.30 -2.85 26.32
CA THR A 110 -1.22 -2.58 27.76
C THR A 110 -0.10 -3.38 28.42
N GLU A 111 0.33 -2.97 29.62
CA GLU A 111 1.35 -3.71 30.38
C GLU A 111 0.85 -5.10 30.84
N ASP A 112 -0.44 -5.22 31.14
CA ASP A 112 -1.04 -6.50 31.55
C ASP A 112 -1.09 -7.49 30.38
N GLU A 113 -1.40 -7.05 29.17
CA GLU A 113 -1.31 -7.89 27.96
C GLU A 113 0.11 -8.42 27.73
N LYS A 114 1.13 -7.57 27.93
CA LYS A 114 2.54 -8.00 27.82
C LYS A 114 2.90 -9.04 28.88
N ARG A 115 2.48 -8.82 30.14
CA ARG A 115 2.76 -9.76 31.25
C ARG A 115 2.07 -11.10 31.02
N ALA A 116 0.79 -11.08 30.62
CA ALA A 116 0.02 -12.27 30.28
C ALA A 116 0.71 -13.09 29.18
N GLN A 117 1.22 -12.42 28.12
CA GLN A 117 1.93 -13.12 27.06
C GLN A 117 3.23 -13.79 27.54
N ILE A 118 3.98 -13.14 28.44
CA ILE A 118 5.20 -13.73 29.04
C ILE A 118 4.84 -14.97 29.87
N GLU A 119 3.79 -14.90 30.68
CA GLU A 119 3.34 -16.02 31.51
C GLU A 119 2.84 -17.20 30.67
N HIS A 120 2.06 -16.94 29.61
CA HIS A 120 1.62 -17.97 28.66
C HIS A 120 2.80 -18.69 28.00
N VAL A 121 3.81 -17.94 27.54
CA VAL A 121 5.01 -18.53 26.93
C VAL A 121 5.78 -19.38 27.94
N ARG A 122 5.94 -18.91 29.18
CA ARG A 122 6.60 -19.69 30.24
C ARG A 122 5.85 -20.97 30.59
N SER A 123 4.52 -20.90 30.63
CA SER A 123 3.68 -22.06 30.88
C SER A 123 3.73 -23.08 29.74
N PHE A 124 3.89 -22.65 28.49
CA PHE A 124 4.01 -23.55 27.34
C PHE A 124 5.37 -24.27 27.27
N GLN A 125 6.42 -23.65 27.85
CA GLN A 125 7.77 -24.21 27.87
C GLN A 125 8.02 -25.23 28.99
N GLN A 126 7.08 -25.41 29.92
CA GLN A 126 7.11 -26.43 30.99
C GLN A 126 6.42 -27.71 30.51
#